data_AF-A0A532UIL8-F1
#
_entry.id   AF-A0A532UIL8-F1
#
_cell.length_a   1.000
_cell.length_b   1.000
_cell.length_c   1.000
_cell.angle_alpha   90.00
_cell.angle_beta   90.00
_cell.angle_gamma   90.00
#
_symmetry.space_group_name_H-M   'P 1'
#
loop_
_entity.id
_entity.type
_entity.pdbx_description
1 polymer ?
#
loop_
_entity_poly.entity_id
_entity_poly.type
_entity_poly.pdbx_seq_one_letter_code
_entity_poly.pdbx_strand_id
1 'polypeptide(L)'
;MTATDEKPKLSRRQIRAIPFLVTSPTFTEGCEKAKINKTTLYKWLKSPEFKAELDRRRDDVAAEAFGVLTQNLTKAVESLVGLLDHQDDRLKRLTAKDVIDFIIRHKENDDLEKRLTVIEKKLDKGP
;
A
#
# COMPACT_ATOMS: atom_id res chain seq x y z
N MET A 1 38.32 13.91 21.61
CA MET A 1 38.34 12.75 20.67
C MET A 1 37.15 11.90 21.05
N THR A 2 36.12 11.65 20.24
CA THR A 2 36.05 11.56 18.77
C THR A 2 34.70 12.11 18.29
N ALA A 3 34.73 13.02 17.31
CA ALA A 3 33.57 13.34 16.49
C ALA A 3 33.32 12.14 15.57
N THR A 4 32.18 11.48 15.71
CA THR A 4 31.71 10.52 14.71
C THR A 4 31.15 11.34 13.56
N ASP A 5 31.99 11.55 12.55
CA ASP A 5 31.65 12.16 11.27
C ASP A 5 30.74 11.18 10.49
N GLU A 6 29.45 11.13 10.84
CA GLU A 6 28.44 10.41 10.07
C GLU A 6 28.25 11.12 8.73
N LYS A 7 28.95 10.64 7.69
CA LYS A 7 28.70 11.03 6.29
C LYS A 7 27.20 10.99 6.00
N PRO A 8 26.65 11.95 5.26
CA PRO A 8 25.22 11.97 4.95
C PRO A 8 24.83 10.66 4.25
N LYS A 9 23.88 9.91 4.85
CA LYS A 9 23.40 8.59 4.39
C LYS A 9 22.97 8.58 2.91
N LEU A 10 22.69 9.73 2.31
CA LEU A 10 22.40 9.91 0.89
C LEU A 10 23.03 11.20 0.35
N SER A 11 23.47 11.18 -0.91
CA SER A 11 23.92 12.39 -1.59
C SER A 11 22.77 13.37 -1.86
N ARG A 12 23.08 14.67 -1.95
CA ARG A 12 22.11 15.71 -2.35
C ARG A 12 21.43 15.42 -3.70
N ARG A 13 22.11 14.69 -4.58
CA ARG A 13 21.55 14.30 -5.90
C ARG A 13 20.52 13.18 -5.74
N GLN A 14 20.78 12.20 -4.88
CA GLN A 14 19.83 11.13 -4.54
C GLN A 14 18.58 11.69 -3.86
N ILE A 15 18.74 12.53 -2.83
CA ILE A 15 17.63 13.14 -2.09
C ILE A 15 16.69 13.91 -3.02
N ARG A 16 17.24 14.68 -3.97
CA ARG A 16 16.43 15.43 -4.96
C ARG A 16 15.71 14.54 -5.97
N ALA A 17 16.24 13.35 -6.26
CA ALA A 17 15.64 12.43 -7.23
C ALA A 17 14.47 11.62 -6.65
N ILE A 18 14.52 11.30 -5.35
CA ILE A 18 13.56 10.41 -4.69
C ILE A 18 12.10 10.83 -4.90
N PRO A 19 11.68 12.10 -4.69
CA PRO A 19 10.28 12.50 -4.89
C PRO A 19 9.75 12.13 -6.29
N PHE A 20 10.53 12.41 -7.34
CA PHE A 20 10.15 12.08 -8.72
C PHE A 20 10.09 10.58 -8.99
N LEU A 21 10.98 9.79 -8.37
CA LEU A 21 11.00 8.33 -8.51
C LEU A 21 9.85 7.65 -7.77
N VAL A 22 9.39 8.24 -6.67
CA VAL A 22 8.27 7.72 -5.87
C VAL A 22 6.93 8.03 -6.54
N THR A 23 6.75 9.25 -7.05
CA THR A 23 5.45 9.68 -7.61
C THR A 23 5.25 9.31 -9.09
N SER A 24 6.24 8.69 -9.74
CA SER A 24 6.12 8.33 -11.16
C SER A 24 5.69 6.86 -11.33
N PRO A 25 4.77 6.57 -12.27
CA PRO A 25 4.33 5.21 -12.58
C PRO A 25 5.46 4.25 -12.97
N THR A 26 6.52 4.78 -13.59
CA THR A 26 7.67 3.98 -14.02
C THR A 26 8.98 4.65 -13.62
N PHE A 27 10.02 3.83 -13.45
CA PHE A 27 11.38 4.33 -13.24
C PHE A 27 11.92 5.14 -14.43
N THR A 28 11.44 4.88 -15.65
CA THR A 28 11.79 5.67 -16.83
C THR A 28 11.37 7.13 -16.66
N GLU A 29 10.09 7.33 -16.40
CA GLU A 29 9.50 8.66 -16.23
C GLU A 29 10.07 9.36 -14.99
N GLY A 30 10.26 8.62 -13.89
CA GLY A 30 10.88 9.16 -12.68
C GLY A 30 12.32 9.62 -12.92
N CYS A 31 13.10 8.88 -13.73
CA CYS A 31 14.45 9.27 -14.12
C CYS A 31 14.46 10.54 -14.98
N GLU A 32 13.55 10.64 -15.96
CA GLU A 32 13.39 11.81 -16.81
C GLU A 32 13.05 13.06 -15.99
N LYS A 33 12.04 12.96 -15.12
CA LYS A 33 11.63 14.05 -14.21
C LYS A 33 12.75 14.45 -13.23
N ALA A 34 13.48 13.46 -12.69
CA ALA A 34 14.63 13.69 -11.82
C ALA A 34 15.90 14.15 -12.55
N LYS A 35 15.87 14.20 -13.90
CA LYS A 35 17.03 14.51 -14.75
C LYS A 35 18.24 13.61 -14.45
N ILE A 36 18.01 12.31 -14.35
CA ILE A 36 19.05 11.29 -14.18
C ILE A 36 18.91 10.19 -15.25
N ASN A 37 20.02 9.51 -15.57
CA ASN A 37 19.97 8.35 -16.46
C ASN A 37 19.56 7.10 -15.69
N LYS A 38 18.86 6.16 -16.34
CA LYS A 38 18.50 4.86 -15.76
C LYS A 38 19.70 4.10 -15.19
N THR A 39 20.85 4.15 -15.85
CA THR A 39 22.10 3.55 -15.36
C THR A 39 22.53 4.13 -14.00
N THR A 40 22.29 5.43 -13.76
CA THR A 40 22.55 6.07 -12.46
C THR A 40 21.60 5.53 -11.40
N LEU A 41 20.30 5.41 -11.72
CA LEU A 41 19.32 4.81 -10.83
C LEU A 41 19.67 3.36 -10.48
N TYR A 42 19.99 2.52 -11.48
CA TYR A 42 20.37 1.12 -11.23
C TYR A 42 21.63 0.99 -10.36
N LYS A 43 22.58 1.93 -10.47
CA LYS A 43 23.72 1.98 -9.55
C LYS A 43 23.28 2.32 -8.14
N TRP A 44 22.38 3.29 -7.97
CA TRP A 44 21.87 3.69 -6.65
C TRP A 44 21.00 2.62 -6.00
N LEU A 45 20.20 1.88 -6.77
CA LEU A 45 19.37 0.78 -6.24
C LEU A 45 20.20 -0.37 -5.63
N LYS A 46 21.50 -0.46 -5.93
CA LYS A 46 22.42 -1.39 -5.30
C LYS A 46 22.93 -0.91 -3.93
N SER A 47 22.76 0.37 -3.60
CA SER A 47 23.07 0.89 -2.25
C SER A 47 21.90 0.59 -1.33
N PRO A 48 22.12 -0.15 -0.22
CA PRO A 48 21.08 -0.46 0.75
C PRO A 48 20.40 0.80 1.31
N GLU A 49 21.18 1.87 1.52
CA GLU A 49 20.70 3.13 2.08
C GLU A 49 19.73 3.84 1.14
N PHE A 50 20.06 3.91 -0.16
CA PHE A 50 19.17 4.53 -1.15
C PHE A 50 17.92 3.69 -1.37
N LYS A 51 18.06 2.37 -1.43
CA LYS A 51 16.91 1.47 -1.57
C LYS A 51 15.95 1.61 -0.39
N ALA A 52 16.48 1.59 0.84
CA ALA A 52 15.67 1.71 2.05
C ALA A 52 14.88 3.02 2.10
N GLU A 53 15.51 4.16 1.78
CA GLU A 53 14.80 5.44 1.77
C GLU A 53 13.78 5.52 0.62
N LEU A 54 14.10 4.99 -0.58
CA LEU A 54 13.15 4.96 -1.68
C LEU A 54 11.91 4.12 -1.35
N ASP A 55 12.12 2.94 -0.76
CA ASP A 55 11.05 2.04 -0.36
C ASP A 55 10.22 2.66 0.78
N ARG A 56 10.85 3.22 1.81
CA ARG A 56 10.16 3.96 2.88
C ARG A 56 9.26 5.08 2.32
N ARG A 57 9.77 5.89 1.39
CA ARG A 57 8.99 7.00 0.81
C ARG A 57 7.85 6.50 -0.09
N ARG A 58 7.98 5.32 -0.69
CA ARG A 58 6.87 4.65 -1.39
C ARG A 58 5.81 4.18 -0.40
N ASP A 59 6.22 3.61 0.72
CA ASP A 59 5.32 3.18 1.77
C ASP A 59 4.53 4.38 2.34
N ASP A 60 5.18 5.52 2.55
CA ASP A 60 4.52 6.77 2.97
C ASP A 60 3.41 7.20 1.98
N VAL A 61 3.72 7.20 0.67
CA VAL A 61 2.74 7.55 -0.38
C VAL A 61 1.63 6.51 -0.49
N ALA A 62 1.95 5.23 -0.34
CA ALA A 62 0.96 4.16 -0.34
C ALA A 62 0.02 4.28 0.88
N ALA A 63 0.55 4.61 2.06
CA ALA A 63 -0.23 4.85 3.26
C ALA A 63 -1.18 6.05 3.11
N GLU A 64 -0.72 7.13 2.48
CA GLU A 64 -1.56 8.29 2.15
C GLU A 64 -2.70 7.90 1.19
N ALA A 65 -2.36 7.20 0.10
CA ALA A 65 -3.34 6.72 -0.87
C ALA A 65 -4.37 5.76 -0.23
N PHE A 66 -3.91 4.90 0.67
CA PHE A 66 -4.77 4.00 1.44
C PHE A 66 -5.71 4.78 2.37
N GLY A 67 -5.25 5.87 2.97
CA GLY A 67 -6.09 6.79 3.74
C GLY A 67 -7.22 7.37 2.89
N VAL A 68 -6.91 7.84 1.68
CA VAL A 68 -7.91 8.36 0.73
C VAL A 68 -8.91 7.27 0.32
N LEU A 69 -8.45 6.05 0.02
CA LEU A 69 -9.33 4.93 -0.28
C LEU A 69 -10.28 4.62 0.87
N THR A 70 -9.75 4.56 2.09
CA THR A 70 -10.52 4.28 3.30
C THR A 70 -11.60 5.34 3.54
N GLN A 71 -11.28 6.62 3.35
CA GLN A 71 -12.25 7.72 3.46
C GLN A 71 -13.41 7.62 2.46
N ASN A 72 -13.17 7.04 1.28
CA ASN A 72 -14.19 6.87 0.24
C ASN A 72 -15.00 5.57 0.38
N LEU A 73 -14.62 4.67 1.29
CA LEU A 73 -15.25 3.36 1.41
C LEU A 73 -16.73 3.46 1.80
N THR A 74 -17.09 4.34 2.74
CA THR A 74 -18.49 4.58 3.12
C THR A 74 -19.34 4.99 1.91
N LYS A 75 -18.86 5.95 1.12
CA LYS A 75 -19.56 6.41 -0.09
C LYS A 75 -19.70 5.30 -1.13
N ALA A 76 -18.66 4.47 -1.30
CA ALA A 76 -18.71 3.33 -2.22
C ALA A 76 -19.75 2.30 -1.78
N VAL A 77 -19.83 1.99 -0.48
CA VAL A 77 -20.84 1.09 0.09
C VAL A 77 -22.24 1.68 -0.08
N GLU A 78 -22.46 2.96 0.23
CA GLU A 78 -23.74 3.64 0.03
C GLU A 78 -24.18 3.61 -1.44
N SER A 79 -23.23 3.86 -2.36
CA SER A 79 -23.50 3.80 -3.80
C SER A 79 -23.90 2.40 -4.23
N LEU A 80 -23.25 1.35 -3.70
CA LEU A 80 -23.61 -0.04 -3.98
C LEU A 80 -24.99 -0.37 -3.39
N VAL A 81 -25.26 -0.03 -2.14
CA VAL A 81 -26.55 -0.30 -1.46
C VAL A 81 -27.69 0.44 -2.17
N GLY A 82 -27.48 1.66 -2.65
CA GLY A 82 -28.46 2.41 -3.42
C GLY A 82 -28.91 1.70 -4.72
N LEU A 83 -28.09 0.81 -5.28
CA LEU A 83 -28.48 0.00 -6.45
C LEU A 83 -29.55 -1.06 -6.12
N LEU A 84 -29.86 -1.31 -4.84
CA LEU A 84 -30.99 -2.15 -4.43
C LEU A 84 -32.35 -1.53 -4.80
N ASP A 85 -32.42 -0.21 -4.95
CA ASP A 85 -33.62 0.51 -5.37
C ASP A 85 -33.64 0.78 -6.89
N HIS A 86 -32.69 0.23 -7.63
CA HIS A 86 -32.60 0.41 -9.08
C HIS A 86 -33.76 -0.27 -9.82
N GLN A 87 -34.20 0.33 -10.93
CA GLN A 87 -35.35 -0.17 -11.71
C GLN A 87 -35.03 -1.45 -12.50
N ASP A 88 -33.76 -1.68 -12.82
CA ASP A 88 -33.29 -2.93 -13.42
C ASP A 88 -33.18 -4.05 -12.35
N ASP A 89 -34.10 -5.00 -12.40
CA ASP A 89 -34.14 -6.15 -11.48
C ASP A 89 -32.91 -7.04 -11.58
N ARG A 90 -32.24 -7.10 -12.73
CA ARG A 90 -30.97 -7.84 -12.86
C ARG A 90 -29.88 -7.17 -12.04
N LEU A 91 -29.77 -5.84 -12.13
CA LEU A 91 -28.80 -5.07 -11.36
C LEU A 91 -29.09 -5.18 -9.86
N LYS A 92 -30.35 -5.00 -9.46
CA LYS A 92 -30.82 -5.19 -8.08
C LYS A 92 -30.45 -6.56 -7.51
N ARG A 93 -30.73 -7.64 -8.25
CA ARG A 93 -30.38 -9.01 -7.86
C ARG A 93 -28.86 -9.18 -7.71
N LEU A 94 -28.07 -8.61 -8.62
CA LEU A 94 -26.61 -8.70 -8.58
C LEU A 94 -26.06 -7.97 -7.35
N THR A 95 -26.50 -6.74 -7.11
CA THR A 95 -26.16 -5.96 -5.92
C THR A 95 -26.54 -6.68 -4.64
N ALA A 96 -27.76 -7.24 -4.55
CA ALA A 96 -28.20 -7.99 -3.39
C ALA A 96 -27.30 -9.21 -3.13
N LYS A 97 -26.91 -9.92 -4.20
CA LYS A 97 -25.96 -11.02 -4.12
C LYS A 97 -24.60 -10.53 -3.61
N ASP A 98 -24.07 -9.43 -4.14
CA ASP A 98 -22.76 -8.89 -3.75
C ASP A 98 -22.72 -8.54 -2.25
N VAL A 99 -23.79 -7.94 -1.73
CA VAL A 99 -23.93 -7.61 -0.30
C VAL A 99 -23.99 -8.88 0.57
N ILE A 100 -24.78 -9.88 0.16
CA ILE A 100 -24.88 -11.17 0.86
C ILE A 100 -23.52 -11.91 0.85
N ASP A 101 -22.86 -11.95 -0.30
CA ASP A 101 -21.55 -12.60 -0.44
C ASP A 101 -20.48 -11.88 0.41
N PHE A 102 -20.57 -10.54 0.55
CA PHE A 102 -19.65 -9.78 1.39
C PHE A 102 -19.79 -10.14 2.88
N ILE A 103 -21.02 -10.21 3.41
CA ILE A 103 -21.24 -10.55 4.82
C ILE A 103 -20.87 -12.01 5.13
N ILE A 104 -21.10 -12.93 4.18
CA ILE A 104 -20.66 -14.32 4.32
C ILE A 104 -19.13 -14.39 4.41
N ARG A 105 -18.41 -13.75 3.47
CA ARG A 105 -16.93 -13.72 3.48
C ARG A 105 -16.37 -13.08 4.74
N HIS A 106 -16.99 -11.99 5.22
CA HIS A 106 -16.56 -11.35 6.48
C HIS A 106 -16.68 -12.33 7.65
N LYS A 107 -17.80 -13.03 7.77
CA LYS A 107 -18.01 -14.03 8.83
C LYS A 107 -17.03 -15.20 8.73
N GLU A 108 -16.76 -15.69 7.51
CA GLU A 108 -15.76 -16.72 7.27
C GLU A 108 -14.36 -16.26 7.70
N ASN A 109 -13.96 -15.04 7.35
CA ASN A 109 -12.68 -14.46 7.74
C ASN A 109 -12.58 -14.30 9.27
N ASP A 110 -13.61 -13.80 9.93
CA ASP A 110 -13.64 -13.64 11.39
C ASP A 110 -13.52 -14.99 12.11
N ASP A 111 -14.19 -16.03 11.61
CA ASP A 111 -14.13 -17.36 12.20
C ASP A 111 -12.76 -18.03 11.94
N LEU A 112 -12.14 -17.78 10.79
CA LEU A 112 -10.77 -18.19 10.51
C LEU A 112 -9.76 -17.49 11.43
N GLU A 113 -9.90 -16.17 11.63
CA GLU A 113 -9.03 -15.39 12.52
C GLU A 113 -9.13 -15.89 13.97
N LYS A 114 -10.35 -16.11 14.49
CA LYS A 114 -10.56 -16.69 15.83
C LYS A 114 -9.86 -18.04 15.99
N ARG A 115 -9.99 -18.92 14.99
CA ARG A 115 -9.35 -20.24 15.00
C ARG A 115 -7.83 -20.12 14.95
N LEU A 116 -7.30 -19.21 14.14
CA LEU A 116 -5.87 -18.94 14.03
C LEU A 116 -5.30 -18.43 15.36
N THR A 117 -5.94 -17.45 15.99
CA THR A 117 -5.53 -16.93 17.31
C THR A 117 -5.49 -18.03 18.39
N VAL A 118 -6.42 -18.99 18.35
CA VAL A 118 -6.40 -20.14 19.28
C VAL A 118 -5.18 -21.04 19.03
N ILE A 119 -4.82 -21.26 17.77
CA ILE A 119 -3.65 -22.07 17.39
C ILE A 119 -2.36 -21.36 17.79
N GLU A 120 -2.20 -20.08 17.45
CA GLU A 120 -1.02 -19.27 17.78
C GLU A 120 -0.77 -19.27 19.29
N LYS A 121 -1.82 -19.06 20.11
CA LYS A 121 -1.71 -19.13 21.57
C LYS A 121 -1.29 -20.48 22.12
N LYS A 122 -1.57 -21.58 21.42
CA LYS A 122 -1.14 -22.93 21.83
C LYS A 122 0.31 -23.20 21.43
N LEU A 123 0.76 -22.66 20.30
CA LEU A 123 2.15 -22.75 19.84
C LEU A 123 3.08 -21.91 20.72
N ASP A 124 2.66 -20.69 21.09
CA ASP A 124 3.39 -19.82 22.02
C ASP A 124 3.50 -20.39 23.45
N LYS A 125 2.67 -21.39 23.77
CA LYS A 125 2.64 -22.08 25.08
C LYS A 125 3.15 -23.53 25.02
N GLY A 126 3.73 -23.95 23.89
CA GLY A 126 4.51 -25.20 23.81
C GLY A 126 5.80 -25.06 24.64
N PRO A 127 6.36 -26.16 25.17
CA PRO A 127 7.49 -26.14 26.10
C PRO A 127 8.72 -25.40 25.55
#